data_AF-A0A3N2FIS8-F1
#
_entry.id   AF-A0A3N2FIS8-F1
#
_cell.length_a   1.000
_cell.length_b   1.000
_cell.length_c   1.000
_cell.angle_alpha   90.00
_cell.angle_beta   90.00
_cell.angle_gamma   90.00
#
_symmetry.space_group_name_H-M   'P 1'
#
loop_
_entity.id
_entity.type
_entity.pdbx_description
1 polymer ?
#
loop_
_entity_poly.entity_id
_entity_poly.type
_entity_poly.pdbx_seq_one_letter_code
_entity_poly.pdbx_strand_id
1 'polypeptide(L)'
;MAHALDDAFPAVARPPAAGDAAKLNDEIGRLSQRLLRAQESYQQDFFGGEAEVPLDVQLSVIETYTARLETLNEQLRRLDTTVPEQRAPQAPRAAPAPAAAPEPRMPQPAAAPERRAALPGPGITSPDGSPLVCDGSLVRTEEAAMGEYVRYAAEQRWVATTRPSLAAGYDAICDVLLAALAHKHGVPVEEERESLVRHVNARYRRDYG
;
A
#
# COMPACT_ATOMS: atom_id res chain seq x y z
N MET A 1 -45.70 46.87 -38.18
CA MET A 1 -45.57 46.39 -36.78
C MET A 1 -45.24 44.90 -36.83
N ALA A 2 -44.53 44.28 -35.88
CA ALA A 2 -43.47 44.76 -34.97
C ALA A 2 -42.96 43.57 -34.10
N HIS A 3 -41.74 43.06 -34.33
CA HIS A 3 -40.97 42.12 -33.48
C HIS A 3 -41.64 40.77 -33.11
N ALA A 4 -40.95 39.70 -32.68
CA ALA A 4 -39.52 39.38 -32.57
C ALA A 4 -39.26 38.07 -33.38
N LEU A 5 -38.06 37.67 -33.83
CA LEU A 5 -36.74 37.56 -33.20
C LEU A 5 -36.65 36.59 -32.02
N ASP A 6 -35.68 35.67 -32.13
CA ASP A 6 -35.10 34.78 -31.12
C ASP A 6 -36.05 33.74 -30.47
N ASP A 7 -35.56 32.58 -29.99
CA ASP A 7 -34.15 32.23 -29.75
C ASP A 7 -33.81 30.79 -30.19
N ALA A 8 -32.57 30.57 -30.64
CA ALA A 8 -32.06 29.31 -31.14
C ALA A 8 -30.99 28.74 -30.18
N PHE A 9 -31.38 28.49 -28.93
CA PHE A 9 -30.46 27.91 -27.95
C PHE A 9 -30.26 26.40 -28.16
N PRO A 10 -29.03 25.94 -28.46
CA PRO A 10 -28.70 24.53 -28.32
C PRO A 10 -28.80 24.12 -26.85
N ALA A 11 -29.04 22.84 -26.58
CA ALA A 11 -29.05 22.31 -25.22
C ALA A 11 -27.69 22.54 -24.56
N VAL A 12 -27.60 23.55 -23.69
CA VAL A 12 -26.37 23.90 -22.99
C VAL A 12 -25.96 22.72 -22.12
N ALA A 13 -24.89 22.03 -22.53
CA ALA A 13 -24.25 21.01 -21.71
C ALA A 13 -23.82 21.69 -20.40
N ARG A 14 -24.57 21.42 -19.33
CA ARG A 14 -24.35 22.02 -18.02
C ARG A 14 -22.93 21.65 -17.57
N PRO A 15 -22.01 22.62 -17.40
CA PRO A 15 -20.66 22.29 -16.97
C PRO A 15 -20.75 21.60 -15.60
N PRO A 16 -19.94 20.55 -15.35
CA PRO A 16 -19.96 19.87 -14.07
C PRO A 16 -19.65 20.88 -12.96
N ALA A 17 -20.50 20.94 -11.94
CA ALA A 17 -20.31 21.93 -10.89
C ALA A 17 -19.07 21.57 -10.07
N ALA A 18 -18.22 22.56 -9.76
CA ALA A 18 -17.04 22.35 -8.91
C ALA A 18 -17.40 21.76 -7.53
N GLY A 19 -18.63 21.99 -7.06
CA GLY A 19 -19.18 21.39 -5.85
C GLY A 19 -19.43 19.87 -5.93
N ASP A 20 -19.43 19.27 -7.13
CA ASP A 20 -19.56 17.81 -7.30
C ASP A 20 -18.19 17.13 -7.28
N ALA A 21 -17.17 17.74 -7.90
CA ALA A 21 -15.78 17.30 -7.75
C ALA A 21 -15.31 17.36 -6.28
N ALA A 22 -15.72 18.38 -5.52
CA ALA A 22 -15.44 18.46 -4.09
C ALA A 22 -16.09 17.30 -3.30
N LYS A 23 -17.36 16.98 -3.55
CA LYS A 23 -18.05 15.84 -2.92
C LYS A 23 -17.40 14.49 -3.27
N LEU A 24 -16.97 14.31 -4.51
CA LEU A 24 -16.26 13.10 -4.94
C LEU A 24 -14.94 12.93 -4.17
N ASN A 25 -14.15 13.99 -4.02
CA ASN A 25 -12.92 13.96 -3.21
C ASN A 25 -13.21 13.64 -1.73
N ASP A 26 -14.27 14.21 -1.17
CA ASP A 26 -14.75 13.91 0.19
C ASP A 26 -15.20 12.44 0.35
N GLU A 27 -15.91 11.87 -0.62
CA GLU A 27 -16.35 10.46 -0.61
C GLU A 27 -15.16 9.51 -0.79
N ILE A 28 -14.24 9.83 -1.72
CA ILE A 28 -12.97 9.11 -1.93
C ILE A 28 -12.14 9.10 -0.63
N GLY A 29 -11.92 10.27 0.00
CA GLY A 29 -11.14 10.36 1.24
C GLY A 29 -11.73 9.52 2.37
N ARG A 30 -13.06 9.53 2.53
CA ARG A 30 -13.77 8.72 3.53
C ARG A 30 -13.72 7.22 3.23
N LEU A 31 -13.78 6.82 1.95
CA LEU A 31 -13.69 5.42 1.56
C LEU A 31 -12.26 4.89 1.64
N SER A 32 -11.24 5.66 1.27
CA SER A 32 -9.83 5.28 1.44
C SER A 32 -9.48 5.05 2.92
N GLN A 33 -10.00 5.88 3.83
CA GLN A 33 -9.83 5.66 5.28
C GLN A 33 -10.59 4.42 5.79
N ARG A 34 -11.69 4.01 5.14
CA ARG A 34 -12.41 2.77 5.48
C ARG A 34 -11.73 1.53 4.90
N LEU A 35 -11.22 1.62 3.67
CA LEU A 35 -10.44 0.58 3.02
C LEU A 35 -9.17 0.27 3.84
N LEU A 36 -8.41 1.30 4.23
CA LEU A 36 -7.21 1.15 5.06
C LEU A 36 -7.54 0.38 6.35
N ARG A 37 -8.56 0.82 7.11
CA ARG A 37 -8.96 0.14 8.36
C ARG A 37 -9.48 -1.28 8.16
N ALA A 38 -10.16 -1.55 7.04
CA ALA A 38 -10.59 -2.90 6.71
C ALA A 38 -9.39 -3.81 6.38
N GLN A 39 -8.38 -3.28 5.68
CA GLN A 39 -7.12 -3.99 5.40
C GLN A 39 -6.29 -4.21 6.68
N GLU A 40 -6.17 -3.21 7.55
CA GLU A 40 -5.53 -3.32 8.88
C GLU A 40 -6.20 -4.39 9.74
N SER A 41 -7.54 -4.39 9.82
CA SER A 41 -8.32 -5.40 10.53
C SER A 41 -8.14 -6.81 9.94
N TYR A 42 -8.19 -6.93 8.61
CA TYR A 42 -7.99 -8.21 7.92
C TYR A 42 -6.58 -8.77 8.16
N GLN A 43 -5.54 -7.94 8.11
CA GLN A 43 -4.16 -8.36 8.42
C GLN A 43 -4.03 -8.80 9.88
N GLN A 44 -4.58 -8.02 10.82
CA GLN A 44 -4.56 -8.36 12.24
C GLN A 44 -5.24 -9.71 12.51
N ASP A 45 -6.41 -9.95 11.92
CA ASP A 45 -7.17 -11.19 12.11
C ASP A 45 -6.55 -12.39 11.39
N PHE A 46 -5.99 -12.18 10.19
CA PHE A 46 -5.31 -13.21 9.39
C PHE A 46 -4.05 -13.75 10.08
N PHE A 47 -3.26 -12.88 10.73
CA PHE A 47 -2.07 -13.29 11.48
C PHE A 47 -2.32 -13.58 12.97
N GLY A 48 -3.38 -13.01 13.56
CA GLY A 48 -3.77 -13.23 14.95
C GLY A 48 -4.50 -14.55 15.20
N GLY A 49 -5.23 -15.07 14.19
CA GLY A 49 -5.88 -16.38 14.22
C GLY A 49 -7.24 -16.45 14.93
N GLU A 50 -7.62 -15.42 15.71
CA GLU A 50 -8.95 -15.28 16.33
C GLU A 50 -9.75 -14.15 15.67
N ALA A 51 -10.18 -14.35 14.42
CA ALA A 51 -11.00 -13.41 13.68
C ALA A 51 -12.44 -13.37 14.21
N GLU A 52 -12.94 -12.20 14.65
CA GLU A 52 -14.34 -12.04 15.09
C GLU A 52 -15.32 -12.14 13.90
N VAL A 53 -14.88 -11.68 12.72
CA VAL A 53 -15.65 -11.75 11.46
C VAL A 53 -14.91 -12.69 10.49
N PRO A 54 -15.60 -13.64 9.82
CA PRO A 54 -14.96 -14.53 8.84
C PRO A 54 -14.15 -13.78 7.78
N LEU A 55 -12.93 -14.24 7.52
CA LEU A 55 -11.94 -13.56 6.68
C LEU A 55 -12.43 -13.35 5.22
N ASP A 56 -13.27 -14.25 4.70
CA ASP A 56 -13.94 -14.11 3.41
C ASP A 56 -14.98 -12.98 3.40
N VAL A 57 -15.70 -12.78 4.49
CA VAL A 57 -16.63 -11.64 4.67
C VAL A 57 -15.84 -10.34 4.75
N GLN A 58 -14.73 -10.30 5.49
CA GLN A 58 -13.85 -9.11 5.55
C GLN A 58 -13.30 -8.74 4.16
N LEU A 59 -12.83 -9.73 3.39
CA LEU A 59 -12.38 -9.53 2.01
C LEU A 59 -13.48 -8.98 1.11
N SER A 60 -14.73 -9.46 1.21
CA SER A 60 -15.85 -8.95 0.40
C SER A 60 -16.12 -7.45 0.66
N VAL A 61 -15.86 -6.96 1.87
CA VAL A 61 -15.98 -5.53 2.23
C VAL A 61 -14.81 -4.73 1.66
N ILE A 62 -13.59 -5.27 1.71
CA ILE A 62 -12.39 -4.68 1.10
C ILE A 62 -12.59 -4.55 -0.43
N GLU A 63 -12.99 -5.62 -1.11
CA GLU A 63 -13.27 -5.62 -2.56
C GLU A 63 -14.37 -4.62 -2.92
N THR A 64 -15.43 -4.53 -2.12
CA THR A 64 -16.51 -3.53 -2.29
C THR A 64 -16.01 -2.09 -2.17
N TYR A 65 -15.13 -1.79 -1.22
CA TYR A 65 -14.54 -0.45 -1.06
C TYR A 65 -13.56 -0.12 -2.18
N THR A 66 -12.73 -1.08 -2.63
CA THR A 66 -11.83 -0.90 -3.77
C THR A 66 -12.59 -0.59 -5.06
N ALA A 67 -13.58 -1.42 -5.44
CA ALA A 67 -14.38 -1.19 -6.65
C ALA A 67 -15.18 0.14 -6.60
N ARG A 68 -15.64 0.55 -5.42
CA ARG A 68 -16.27 1.87 -5.24
C ARG A 68 -15.27 3.01 -5.41
N LEU A 69 -14.05 2.87 -4.87
CA LEU A 69 -12.98 3.87 -5.03
C LEU A 69 -12.54 4.00 -6.49
N GLU A 70 -12.38 2.90 -7.22
CA GLU A 70 -12.11 2.91 -8.66
C GLU A 70 -13.20 3.67 -9.42
N THR A 71 -14.46 3.36 -9.13
CA THR A 71 -15.63 4.02 -9.73
C THR A 71 -15.62 5.54 -9.49
N LEU A 72 -15.30 5.99 -8.26
CA LEU A 72 -15.28 7.41 -7.91
C LEU A 72 -14.06 8.14 -8.50
N ASN A 73 -12.89 7.51 -8.53
CA ASN A 73 -11.70 8.07 -9.16
C ASN A 73 -11.89 8.21 -10.68
N GLU A 74 -12.54 7.24 -11.33
CA GLU A 74 -12.90 7.32 -12.74
C GLU A 74 -13.96 8.41 -13.01
N GLN A 75 -14.91 8.62 -12.11
CA GLN A 75 -15.82 9.77 -12.17
C GLN A 75 -15.07 11.10 -12.04
N LEU A 76 -14.14 11.22 -11.08
CA LEU A 76 -13.34 12.42 -10.88
C LEU A 76 -12.46 12.75 -12.10
N ARG A 77 -11.75 11.75 -12.65
CA ARG A 77 -10.98 11.88 -13.90
C ARG A 77 -11.83 12.38 -15.06
N ARG A 78 -13.07 11.93 -15.18
CA ARG A 78 -14.01 12.41 -16.22
C ARG A 78 -14.42 13.86 -16.02
N LEU A 79 -14.52 14.34 -14.77
CA LEU A 79 -14.73 15.78 -14.51
C LEU A 79 -13.49 16.58 -14.91
N ASP A 80 -12.30 16.18 -14.45
CA ASP A 80 -11.04 16.87 -14.78
C ASP A 80 -10.78 16.92 -16.29
N THR A 81 -11.09 15.84 -17.02
CA THR A 81 -10.96 15.75 -18.49
C THR A 81 -11.89 16.74 -19.23
N THR A 82 -12.94 17.27 -18.58
CA THR A 82 -13.83 18.29 -19.18
C THR A 82 -13.39 19.74 -18.93
N VAL A 83 -12.25 19.97 -18.24
CA VAL A 83 -11.73 21.31 -17.94
C VAL A 83 -10.44 21.57 -18.73
N PRO A 84 -10.43 22.50 -19.71
CA PRO A 84 -9.20 22.89 -20.39
C PRO A 84 -8.28 23.70 -19.47
N GLU A 85 -7.19 23.06 -19.03
CA GLU A 85 -5.87 23.61 -18.69
C GLU A 85 -5.82 25.05 -18.12
N GLN A 86 -5.72 25.18 -16.79
CA GLN A 86 -4.95 26.29 -16.19
C GLN A 86 -4.62 26.10 -14.69
N ARG A 87 -3.36 25.78 -14.35
CA ARG A 87 -2.55 26.62 -13.43
C ARG A 87 -1.07 26.23 -13.35
N ALA A 88 -0.26 27.24 -13.05
CA ALA A 88 1.21 27.21 -13.04
C ALA A 88 1.81 26.47 -11.81
N PRO A 89 3.07 26.00 -11.90
CA PRO A 89 3.77 25.38 -10.77
C PRO A 89 3.95 26.35 -9.60
N GLN A 90 3.70 25.89 -8.37
CA GLN A 90 4.01 26.65 -7.16
C GLN A 90 5.40 26.28 -6.63
N ALA A 91 6.22 27.31 -6.40
CA ALA A 91 7.56 27.17 -5.84
C ALA A 91 7.54 26.84 -4.33
N PRO A 92 8.58 26.18 -3.77
CA PRO A 92 8.58 25.73 -2.39
C PRO A 92 8.63 26.91 -1.40
N ARG A 93 7.95 26.76 -0.25
CA ARG A 93 8.07 27.67 0.90
C ARG A 93 8.77 26.98 2.07
N ALA A 94 9.70 27.71 2.69
CA ALA A 94 10.55 27.22 3.76
C ALA A 94 9.84 27.20 5.13
N ALA A 95 10.44 26.48 6.08
CA ALA A 95 9.98 26.35 7.46
C ALA A 95 10.21 27.61 8.31
N PRO A 96 9.52 27.69 9.46
CA PRO A 96 10.11 28.30 10.66
C PRO A 96 10.02 27.41 11.92
N ALA A 97 10.97 27.61 12.83
CA ALA A 97 11.03 27.14 14.21
C ALA A 97 11.73 28.27 15.04
N PRO A 98 11.87 28.22 16.39
CA PRO A 98 11.46 27.21 17.39
C PRO A 98 10.49 27.85 18.43
N ALA A 99 10.44 27.67 19.77
CA ALA A 99 11.17 26.88 20.79
C ALA A 99 10.35 26.81 22.12
N ALA A 100 10.66 25.81 22.97
CA ALA A 100 10.47 25.80 24.45
C ALA A 100 9.03 25.88 25.04
N ALA A 101 8.66 25.26 26.17
CA ALA A 101 9.27 24.25 27.09
C ALA A 101 8.11 23.63 27.98
N PRO A 102 8.31 23.11 29.21
CA PRO A 102 8.79 21.74 29.50
C PRO A 102 7.89 20.86 30.43
N GLU A 103 8.17 19.55 30.46
CA GLU A 103 7.84 18.56 31.53
C GLU A 103 6.34 18.20 31.79
N PRO A 104 6.00 17.09 32.50
CA PRO A 104 6.81 16.22 33.37
C PRO A 104 6.83 14.70 33.07
N ARG A 105 7.68 13.98 33.83
CA ARG A 105 7.86 12.51 33.83
C ARG A 105 6.85 11.78 34.73
N MET A 106 6.51 10.53 34.39
CA MET A 106 6.04 9.44 35.26
C MET A 106 6.33 8.07 34.56
N PRO A 107 6.29 6.90 35.23
CA PRO A 107 7.38 5.92 35.08
C PRO A 107 7.16 4.72 34.13
N GLN A 108 8.28 4.12 33.71
CA GLN A 108 8.33 2.85 32.98
C GLN A 108 8.02 1.64 33.89
N PRO A 109 7.21 0.66 33.42
CA PRO A 109 7.29 -0.73 33.90
C PRO A 109 8.63 -1.37 33.53
N ALA A 110 9.10 -2.32 34.35
CA ALA A 110 10.45 -2.89 34.21
C ALA A 110 10.63 -3.82 32.99
N ALA A 111 11.85 -3.85 32.46
CA ALA A 111 12.21 -4.70 31.32
C ALA A 111 12.32 -6.19 31.69
N ALA A 112 11.83 -7.06 30.80
CA ALA A 112 12.22 -8.46 30.71
C ALA A 112 13.49 -8.60 29.84
N PRO A 113 14.33 -9.64 30.03
CA PRO A 113 15.77 -9.55 29.73
C PRO A 113 16.14 -9.56 28.24
N GLU A 114 17.18 -8.80 27.90
CA GLU A 114 17.82 -8.82 26.58
C GLU A 114 18.34 -10.24 26.24
N ARG A 115 17.73 -10.91 25.25
CA ARG A 115 18.46 -11.93 24.48
C ARG A 115 19.40 -11.24 23.50
N ARG A 116 20.60 -10.87 23.99
CA ARG A 116 21.74 -10.48 23.14
C ARG A 116 22.24 -11.69 22.34
N ALA A 117 21.56 -12.01 21.24
CA ALA A 117 22.21 -12.69 20.12
C ALA A 117 23.07 -11.65 19.37
N ALA A 118 24.28 -12.04 18.98
CA ALA A 118 25.31 -11.08 18.56
C ALA A 118 25.12 -10.54 17.14
N LEU A 119 25.50 -9.28 16.93
CA LEU A 119 25.97 -8.80 15.63
C LEU A 119 27.37 -9.36 15.39
N PRO A 120 27.58 -10.05 14.25
CA PRO A 120 28.74 -9.72 13.43
C PRO A 120 28.42 -9.81 11.93
N GLY A 121 28.15 -8.66 11.30
CA GLY A 121 27.99 -8.56 9.85
C GLY A 121 27.32 -7.25 9.43
N PRO A 122 27.48 -6.80 8.18
CA PRO A 122 26.62 -5.77 7.61
C PRO A 122 25.24 -6.41 7.38
N GLY A 123 24.30 -6.09 8.27
CA GLY A 123 22.91 -6.58 8.19
C GLY A 123 22.23 -6.17 6.89
N ILE A 124 21.12 -6.83 6.56
CA ILE A 124 20.36 -6.44 5.37
C ILE A 124 19.56 -5.16 5.64
N THR A 125 19.56 -4.27 4.66
CA THR A 125 18.82 -3.00 4.65
C THR A 125 18.09 -2.87 3.32
N SER A 126 17.02 -2.07 3.32
CA SER A 126 16.39 -1.58 2.10
C SER A 126 17.41 -0.78 1.24
N PRO A 127 17.21 -0.64 -0.09
CA PRO A 127 18.15 0.06 -0.97
C PRO A 127 18.34 1.57 -0.69
N ASP A 128 17.44 2.18 0.10
CA ASP A 128 17.54 3.55 0.60
C ASP A 128 18.37 3.67 1.90
N GLY A 129 18.86 2.54 2.42
CA GLY A 129 19.56 2.45 3.70
C GLY A 129 18.64 2.33 4.93
N SER A 130 17.32 2.25 4.74
CA SER A 130 16.38 2.03 5.84
C SER A 130 16.42 0.59 6.38
N PRO A 131 16.01 0.36 7.64
CA PRO A 131 15.89 -1.00 8.18
C PRO A 131 14.86 -1.80 7.38
N LEU A 132 15.22 -3.02 6.96
CA LEU A 132 14.30 -3.87 6.19
C LEU A 132 13.15 -4.35 7.08
N VAL A 133 11.94 -3.81 6.88
CA VAL A 133 10.73 -4.23 7.59
C VAL A 133 9.85 -5.04 6.65
N CYS A 134 9.44 -6.21 7.10
CA CYS A 134 8.51 -7.08 6.41
C CYS A 134 7.38 -7.42 7.38
N ASP A 135 6.14 -7.10 7.02
CA ASP A 135 4.95 -7.48 7.80
C ASP A 135 5.02 -7.10 9.29
N GLY A 136 5.29 -5.80 9.52
CA GLY A 136 5.55 -5.21 10.84
C GLY A 136 6.86 -5.65 11.53
N SER A 137 7.53 -6.68 11.01
CA SER A 137 8.69 -7.32 11.64
C SER A 137 10.01 -6.85 11.03
N LEU A 138 10.99 -6.52 11.88
CA LEU A 138 12.31 -6.07 11.46
C LEU A 138 13.19 -7.26 11.05
N VAL A 139 13.45 -7.39 9.74
CA VAL A 139 14.35 -8.37 9.14
C VAL A 139 15.79 -7.86 9.29
N ARG A 140 16.67 -8.67 9.89
CA ARG A 140 18.04 -8.26 10.26
C ARG A 140 19.16 -8.98 9.52
N THR A 141 18.87 -10.13 8.92
CA THR A 141 19.87 -10.95 8.22
C THR A 141 19.38 -11.35 6.84
N GLU A 142 20.35 -11.71 5.99
CA GLU A 142 20.17 -12.13 4.61
C GLU A 142 19.35 -13.42 4.51
N GLU A 143 19.62 -14.38 5.40
CA GLU A 143 18.91 -15.66 5.46
C GLU A 143 17.45 -15.50 5.91
N ALA A 144 17.16 -14.51 6.77
CA ALA A 144 15.79 -14.16 7.13
C ALA A 144 15.05 -13.53 5.94
N ALA A 145 15.67 -12.60 5.21
CA ALA A 145 15.08 -12.00 4.02
C ALA A 145 14.83 -13.01 2.90
N MET A 146 15.80 -13.90 2.62
CA MET A 146 15.62 -15.02 1.69
C MET A 146 14.50 -15.96 2.17
N GLY A 147 14.42 -16.27 3.46
CA GLY A 147 13.41 -17.13 4.06
C GLY A 147 11.99 -16.59 3.89
N GLU A 148 11.79 -15.30 4.17
CA GLU A 148 10.51 -14.62 3.97
C GLU A 148 10.18 -14.47 2.48
N TYR A 149 11.13 -14.09 1.62
CA TYR A 149 10.89 -13.99 0.17
C TYR A 149 10.45 -15.34 -0.40
N VAL A 150 11.14 -16.43 -0.04
CA VAL A 150 10.81 -17.79 -0.48
C VAL A 150 9.45 -18.26 0.05
N ARG A 151 9.02 -17.78 1.22
CA ARG A 151 7.64 -18.00 1.72
C ARG A 151 6.63 -17.20 0.89
N TYR A 152 6.73 -15.88 0.86
CA TYR A 152 5.74 -15.02 0.21
C TYR A 152 5.61 -15.28 -1.29
N ALA A 153 6.71 -15.57 -2.01
CA ALA A 153 6.64 -15.90 -3.43
C ALA A 153 6.01 -17.29 -3.71
N ALA A 154 6.12 -18.24 -2.78
CA ALA A 154 5.41 -19.52 -2.87
C ALA A 154 3.91 -19.35 -2.54
N GLU A 155 3.61 -18.57 -1.50
CA GLU A 155 2.27 -18.23 -1.06
C GLU A 155 1.51 -17.43 -2.15
N GLN A 156 2.14 -16.40 -2.72
CA GLN A 156 1.67 -15.64 -3.88
C GLN A 156 1.28 -16.55 -5.04
N ARG A 157 2.13 -17.53 -5.39
CA ARG A 157 1.86 -18.45 -6.50
C ARG A 157 0.64 -19.34 -6.24
N TRP A 158 0.45 -19.79 -5.01
CA TRP A 158 -0.74 -20.54 -4.61
C TRP A 158 -1.99 -19.65 -4.63
N VAL A 159 -1.89 -18.42 -4.10
CA VAL A 159 -2.94 -17.40 -4.12
C VAL A 159 -3.33 -17.03 -5.56
N ALA A 160 -2.38 -16.78 -6.46
CA ALA A 160 -2.64 -16.51 -7.87
C ALA A 160 -3.32 -17.68 -8.61
N THR A 161 -3.19 -18.91 -8.09
CA THR A 161 -3.85 -20.11 -8.63
C THR A 161 -5.25 -20.33 -8.03
N THR A 162 -5.51 -19.89 -6.79
CA THR A 162 -6.72 -20.24 -6.02
C THR A 162 -7.64 -19.06 -5.71
N ARG A 163 -7.11 -17.85 -5.54
CA ARG A 163 -7.78 -16.60 -5.17
C ARG A 163 -7.09 -15.38 -5.81
N PRO A 164 -7.21 -15.17 -7.14
CA PRO A 164 -6.40 -14.18 -7.86
C PRO A 164 -6.52 -12.73 -7.35
N SER A 165 -7.65 -12.32 -6.75
CA SER A 165 -7.83 -10.96 -6.19
C SER A 165 -6.90 -10.64 -5.02
N LEU A 166 -6.32 -11.65 -4.35
CA LEU A 166 -5.42 -11.47 -3.22
C LEU A 166 -3.93 -11.42 -3.62
N ALA A 167 -3.58 -11.76 -4.87
CA ALA A 167 -2.19 -11.91 -5.29
C ALA A 167 -1.38 -10.60 -5.17
N ALA A 168 -2.00 -9.46 -5.48
CA ALA A 168 -1.36 -8.14 -5.50
C ALA A 168 -0.83 -7.67 -4.13
N GLY A 169 -1.33 -8.22 -3.02
CA GLY A 169 -0.79 -7.94 -1.69
C GLY A 169 0.60 -8.53 -1.45
N TYR A 170 0.96 -9.58 -2.19
CA TYR A 170 2.23 -10.29 -2.04
C TYR A 170 3.34 -9.71 -2.92
N ASP A 171 3.00 -9.12 -4.08
CA ASP A 171 3.95 -8.49 -4.99
C ASP A 171 4.81 -7.43 -4.28
N ALA A 172 4.17 -6.49 -3.57
CA ALA A 172 4.87 -5.42 -2.87
C ALA A 172 5.83 -5.92 -1.77
N ILE A 173 5.49 -7.01 -1.08
CA ILE A 173 6.36 -7.63 -0.07
C ILE A 173 7.54 -8.34 -0.75
N CYS A 174 7.26 -9.08 -1.83
CA CYS A 174 8.29 -9.79 -2.59
C CYS A 174 9.29 -8.81 -3.21
N ASP A 175 8.84 -7.71 -3.81
CA ASP A 175 9.72 -6.72 -4.44
C ASP A 175 10.58 -5.96 -3.42
N VAL A 176 10.06 -5.62 -2.23
CA VAL A 176 10.86 -4.99 -1.16
C VAL A 176 11.97 -5.92 -0.67
N LEU A 177 11.65 -7.18 -0.39
CA LEU A 177 12.64 -8.18 0.04
C LEU A 177 13.68 -8.47 -1.06
N LEU A 178 13.23 -8.61 -2.31
CA LEU A 178 14.09 -8.92 -3.45
C LEU A 178 15.00 -7.74 -3.81
N ALA A 179 14.52 -6.50 -3.74
CA ALA A 179 15.33 -5.31 -3.96
C ALA A 179 16.41 -5.15 -2.87
N ALA A 180 16.09 -5.47 -1.62
CA ALA A 180 17.06 -5.47 -0.52
C ALA A 180 18.15 -6.54 -0.71
N LEU A 181 17.78 -7.75 -1.13
CA LEU A 181 18.72 -8.84 -1.44
C LEU A 181 19.61 -8.50 -2.66
N ALA A 182 19.03 -8.03 -3.75
CA ALA A 182 19.76 -7.61 -4.95
C ALA A 182 20.75 -6.46 -4.65
N HIS A 183 20.33 -5.46 -3.86
CA HIS A 183 21.21 -4.39 -3.37
C HIS A 183 22.35 -4.91 -2.48
N LYS A 184 22.04 -5.86 -1.59
CA LYS A 184 22.99 -6.51 -0.67
C LYS A 184 24.05 -7.34 -1.40
N HIS A 185 23.68 -8.03 -2.47
CA HIS A 185 24.60 -8.84 -3.29
C HIS A 185 25.28 -8.04 -4.42
N GLY A 186 24.75 -6.87 -4.78
CA GLY A 186 25.26 -6.02 -5.86
C GLY A 186 24.85 -6.47 -7.26
N VAL A 187 23.75 -7.22 -7.38
CA VAL A 187 23.23 -7.78 -8.64
C VAL A 187 21.93 -7.09 -9.10
N PRO A 188 21.50 -7.25 -10.36
CA PRO A 188 20.15 -6.86 -10.79
C PRO A 188 19.06 -7.67 -10.06
N VAL A 189 17.91 -7.02 -9.82
CA VAL A 189 16.73 -7.62 -9.16
C VAL A 189 16.27 -8.92 -9.83
N GLU A 190 16.34 -9.00 -11.16
CA GLU A 190 15.95 -10.20 -11.90
C GLU A 190 16.98 -11.34 -11.82
N GLU A 191 18.27 -11.05 -11.69
CA GLU A 191 19.30 -12.07 -11.47
C GLU A 191 19.16 -12.70 -10.06
N GLU A 192 18.87 -11.86 -9.06
CA GLU A 192 18.49 -12.32 -7.72
C GLU A 192 17.22 -13.20 -7.78
N ARG A 193 16.20 -12.77 -8.55
CA ARG A 193 14.94 -13.51 -8.74
C ARG A 193 15.22 -14.90 -9.31
N GLU A 194 15.97 -15.00 -10.41
CA GLU A 194 16.33 -16.26 -11.04
C GLU A 194 17.13 -17.19 -10.12
N SER A 195 18.01 -16.65 -9.27
CA SER A 195 18.75 -17.44 -8.27
C SER A 195 17.82 -18.11 -7.26
N LEU A 196 16.78 -17.41 -6.82
CA LEU A 196 15.83 -17.83 -5.78
C LEU A 196 14.67 -18.70 -6.32
N VAL A 197 14.39 -18.66 -7.63
CA VAL A 197 13.33 -19.48 -8.29
C VAL A 197 13.37 -20.95 -7.91
N ARG A 198 14.56 -21.56 -7.72
CA ARG A 198 14.67 -22.96 -7.29
C ARG A 198 14.18 -23.19 -5.86
N HIS A 199 14.47 -22.27 -4.93
CA HIS A 199 14.00 -22.31 -3.56
C HIS A 199 12.49 -22.06 -3.47
N VAL A 200 11.96 -21.09 -4.21
CA VAL A 200 10.52 -20.83 -4.32
C VAL A 200 9.77 -22.06 -4.86
N ASN A 201 10.28 -22.72 -5.91
CA ASN A 201 9.68 -23.95 -6.44
C ASN A 201 9.72 -25.11 -5.43
N ALA A 202 10.81 -25.26 -4.66
CA ALA A 202 10.91 -26.29 -3.63
C ALA A 202 9.92 -26.03 -2.48
N ARG A 203 9.81 -24.77 -2.03
CA ARG A 203 8.85 -24.33 -0.99
C ARG A 203 7.41 -24.56 -1.43
N TYR A 204 7.06 -24.11 -2.65
CA TYR A 204 5.72 -24.26 -3.21
C TYR A 204 5.25 -25.72 -3.25
N ARG A 205 6.11 -26.65 -3.72
CA ARG A 205 5.78 -28.09 -3.75
C ARG A 205 5.66 -28.72 -2.37
N ARG A 206 6.32 -28.16 -1.35
CA ARG A 206 6.32 -28.70 0.02
C ARG A 206 5.08 -28.26 0.80
N ASP A 207 4.60 -27.05 0.53
CA ASP A 207 3.50 -26.43 1.30
C ASP A 207 2.14 -26.51 0.56
N TYR A 208 2.14 -26.69 -0.78
CA TYR A 208 0.93 -26.65 -1.62
C TYR A 208 0.91 -27.68 -2.79
N GLY A 209 1.81 -28.66 -2.80
CA GLY A 209 2.03 -29.59 -3.93
C GLY A 209 1.61 -31.04 -3.69
#